data_AF-A0A3D1L3I7-F1
#
_entry.id   AF-A0A3D1L3I7-F1
#
_cell.length_a   1.000
_cell.length_b   1.000
_cell.length_c   1.000
_cell.angle_alpha   90.00
_cell.angle_beta   90.00
_cell.angle_gamma   90.00
#
_symmetry.space_group_name_H-M   'P 1'
#
loop_
_entity.id
_entity.type
_entity.pdbx_description
1 polymer ?
#
loop_
_entity_poly.entity_id
_entity_poly.type
_entity_poly.pdbx_seq_one_letter_code
_entity_poly.pdbx_strand_id
1 'polypeptide(L)'
;MNRKLNALIGLLDDPDSTVFEMVEKELLKETDEIIPVLEQKWENSLDGNCQERIENIIQHLQFKETYRLLHDWILEENETRDLLTGFLTIDRLQYPDINVLGIQAKLENIRKKIWLELNNSLTLLEKTTIVNHFLFNVNEFAINFKNVHSP
;
A
#
# COMPACT_ATOMS: atom_id res chain seq x y z
N MET A 1 -4.27 -25.13 -6.07
CA MET A 1 -2.90 -24.59 -5.93
C MET A 1 -2.06 -25.10 -7.10
N ASN A 2 -1.43 -24.19 -7.85
CA ASN A 2 -0.78 -24.47 -9.13
C ASN A 2 0.53 -25.26 -8.90
N ARG A 3 0.62 -26.49 -9.43
CA ARG A 3 1.83 -27.33 -9.30
C ARG A 3 3.09 -26.64 -9.84
N LYS A 4 2.94 -25.79 -10.85
CA LYS A 4 4.04 -24.99 -11.41
C LYS A 4 4.59 -24.01 -10.38
N LEU A 5 3.72 -23.27 -9.69
CA LEU A 5 4.12 -22.27 -8.70
C LEU A 5 4.89 -22.91 -7.54
N ASN A 6 4.39 -24.02 -7.00
CA ASN A 6 5.09 -24.73 -5.92
C ASN A 6 6.46 -25.26 -6.37
N ALA A 7 6.59 -25.70 -7.63
CA ALA A 7 7.88 -26.11 -8.18
C ALA A 7 8.84 -24.94 -8.31
N LEU A 8 8.38 -23.78 -8.81
CA LEU A 8 9.18 -22.56 -8.89
C LEU A 8 9.67 -22.11 -7.50
N ILE A 9 8.77 -22.06 -6.51
CA ILE A 9 9.12 -21.66 -5.14
C ILE A 9 10.11 -22.63 -4.50
N GLY A 10 9.99 -23.93 -4.77
CA GLY A 10 10.94 -24.93 -4.30
C GLY A 10 12.35 -24.80 -4.87
N LEU A 11 12.49 -24.18 -6.05
CA LEU A 11 13.77 -23.95 -6.72
C LEU A 11 14.46 -22.65 -6.30
N LEU A 12 13.83 -21.82 -5.45
CA LEU A 12 14.44 -20.57 -4.96
C LEU A 12 15.66 -20.81 -4.05
N ASP A 13 15.71 -21.97 -3.39
CA ASP A 13 16.84 -22.40 -2.55
C ASP A 13 18.00 -22.97 -3.38
N ASP A 14 17.87 -23.08 -4.71
CA ASP A 14 18.90 -23.67 -5.55
C ASP A 14 20.17 -22.78 -5.53
N PRO A 15 21.35 -23.36 -5.22
CA PRO A 15 22.60 -22.60 -5.20
C PRO A 15 23.03 -22.11 -6.59
N ASP A 16 22.53 -22.71 -7.67
CA ASP A 16 22.81 -22.30 -9.05
C ASP A 16 22.10 -20.97 -9.37
N SER A 17 22.88 -19.93 -9.64
CA SER A 17 22.35 -18.59 -9.98
C SER A 17 21.55 -18.59 -11.28
N THR A 18 21.86 -19.44 -12.25
CA THR A 18 21.10 -19.52 -13.51
C THR A 18 19.72 -20.13 -13.29
N VAL A 19 19.59 -21.09 -12.36
CA VAL A 19 18.29 -21.64 -11.96
C VAL A 19 17.46 -20.54 -11.29
N PHE A 20 18.06 -19.79 -10.37
CA PHE A 20 17.40 -18.67 -9.70
C PHE A 20 16.90 -17.61 -10.71
N GLU A 21 17.75 -17.14 -11.62
CA GLU A 21 17.37 -16.13 -12.64
C GLU A 21 16.18 -16.59 -13.50
N MET A 22 16.14 -17.87 -13.86
CA MET A 22 15.02 -18.43 -14.61
C MET A 22 13.73 -18.45 -13.78
N VAL A 23 13.83 -18.85 -12.52
CA VAL A 23 12.70 -18.92 -11.59
C VAL A 23 12.16 -17.54 -11.27
N GLU A 24 13.04 -16.59 -10.94
CA GLU A 24 12.71 -15.18 -10.70
C GLU A 24 11.93 -14.60 -11.88
N LYS A 25 12.45 -14.77 -13.10
CA LYS A 25 11.77 -14.27 -14.32
C LYS A 25 10.37 -14.86 -14.51
N GLU A 26 10.14 -16.11 -14.12
CA GLU A 26 8.81 -16.71 -14.18
C GLU A 26 7.89 -16.20 -13.07
N LEU A 27 8.39 -16.05 -11.84
CA LEU A 27 7.63 -15.53 -10.71
C LEU A 27 7.21 -14.07 -10.90
N LEU A 28 8.07 -13.24 -11.49
CA LEU A 28 7.78 -11.82 -11.77
C LEU A 28 6.66 -11.62 -12.82
N LYS A 29 6.27 -12.66 -13.55
CA LYS A 29 5.13 -12.62 -14.47
C LYS A 29 3.79 -12.78 -13.76
N GLU A 30 3.80 -13.38 -12.57
CA GLU A 30 2.61 -13.55 -11.76
C GLU A 30 2.12 -12.20 -11.18
N THR A 31 0.96 -12.24 -10.54
CA THR A 31 0.34 -11.15 -9.79
C THR A 31 0.78 -11.15 -8.33
N ASP A 32 0.48 -10.08 -7.60
CA ASP A 32 0.76 -9.94 -6.17
C ASP A 32 0.08 -11.01 -5.28
N GLU A 33 -0.92 -11.73 -5.79
CA GLU A 33 -1.55 -12.89 -5.12
C GLU A 33 -0.56 -13.97 -4.64
N ILE A 34 0.63 -14.07 -5.23
CA ILE A 34 1.64 -15.06 -4.82
C ILE A 34 2.47 -14.63 -3.60
N ILE A 35 2.42 -13.35 -3.22
CA ILE A 35 3.23 -12.78 -2.12
C ILE A 35 3.08 -13.56 -0.81
N PRO A 36 1.86 -13.92 -0.33
CA PRO A 36 1.73 -14.66 0.93
C PRO A 36 2.46 -16.01 0.94
N VAL A 37 2.58 -16.66 -0.22
CA VAL A 37 3.31 -17.94 -0.35
C VAL A 37 4.82 -17.70 -0.33
N LEU A 38 5.28 -16.59 -0.91
CA LEU A 38 6.68 -16.17 -0.87
C LEU A 38 7.08 -15.75 0.55
N GLU A 39 6.24 -15.00 1.27
CA GLU A 39 6.45 -14.63 2.68
C GLU A 39 6.54 -15.87 3.56
N GLN A 40 5.62 -16.83 3.38
CA GLN A 40 5.70 -18.11 4.09
C GLN A 40 7.03 -18.83 3.80
N LYS A 41 7.50 -18.84 2.55
CA LYS A 41 8.79 -19.45 2.21
C LYS A 41 9.96 -18.70 2.85
N TRP A 42 9.92 -17.36 2.86
CA TRP A 42 10.91 -16.49 3.48
C TRP A 42 11.02 -16.74 4.98
N GLU A 43 9.89 -16.81 5.69
CA GLU A 43 9.82 -17.09 7.13
C GLU A 43 10.40 -18.46 7.51
N ASN A 44 10.23 -19.45 6.63
CA ASN A 44 10.73 -20.82 6.84
C ASN A 44 12.16 -21.04 6.35
N SER A 45 12.76 -20.06 5.66
CA SER A 45 14.13 -20.15 5.18
C SER A 45 15.11 -19.75 6.28
N LEU A 46 16.20 -20.51 6.40
CA LEU A 46 17.33 -20.19 7.29
C LEU A 46 18.55 -19.65 6.52
N ASP A 47 18.47 -19.61 5.19
CA ASP A 47 19.51 -19.09 4.33
C ASP A 47 19.26 -17.62 4.01
N GLY A 48 20.17 -16.74 4.44
CA GLY A 48 20.05 -15.30 4.24
C GLY A 48 20.05 -14.89 2.76
N ASN A 49 20.76 -15.64 1.90
CA ASN A 49 20.76 -15.37 0.47
C ASN A 49 19.40 -15.72 -0.18
N CYS A 50 18.80 -16.86 0.19
CA CYS A 50 17.44 -17.18 -0.21
C CYS A 50 16.42 -16.14 0.30
N GLN A 51 16.55 -15.68 1.55
CA GLN A 51 15.70 -14.63 2.10
C GLN A 51 15.80 -13.32 1.31
N GLU A 52 17.01 -12.84 1.02
CA GLU A 52 17.24 -11.64 0.21
C GLU A 52 16.65 -11.78 -1.20
N ARG A 53 16.83 -12.94 -1.84
CA ARG A 53 16.24 -13.25 -3.15
C ARG A 53 14.71 -13.18 -3.12
N ILE A 54 14.08 -13.79 -2.12
CA ILE A 54 12.62 -13.76 -1.99
C ILE A 54 12.13 -12.33 -1.71
N GLU A 55 12.81 -11.59 -0.84
CA GLU A 55 12.49 -10.20 -0.53
C GLU A 55 12.52 -9.32 -1.79
N ASN A 56 13.56 -9.47 -2.62
CA ASN A 56 13.67 -8.75 -3.88
C ASN A 56 12.49 -9.04 -4.83
N ILE A 57 12.07 -10.31 -4.93
CA ILE A 57 10.91 -10.71 -5.74
C ILE A 57 9.63 -10.07 -5.20
N ILE A 58 9.41 -10.12 -3.88
CA ILE A 58 8.24 -9.52 -3.22
C ILE A 58 8.19 -8.02 -3.50
N GLN A 59 9.29 -7.30 -3.26
CA GLN A 59 9.37 -5.85 -3.50
C GLN A 59 9.09 -5.50 -4.96
N HIS A 60 9.59 -6.29 -5.91
CA HIS A 60 9.32 -6.08 -7.33
C HIS A 60 7.84 -6.27 -7.69
N LEU A 61 7.20 -7.31 -7.15
CA LEU A 61 5.78 -7.57 -7.37
C LEU A 61 4.91 -6.46 -6.77
N GLN A 62 5.22 -6.03 -5.53
CA GLN A 62 4.54 -4.92 -4.86
C GLN A 62 4.70 -3.61 -5.64
N PHE A 63 5.90 -3.31 -6.14
CA PHE A 63 6.15 -2.13 -6.96
C PHE A 63 5.37 -2.17 -8.28
N LYS A 64 5.42 -3.31 -8.98
CA LYS A 64 4.71 -3.52 -10.25
C LYS A 64 3.20 -3.31 -10.09
N GLU A 65 2.63 -3.87 -9.03
CA GLU A 65 1.20 -3.71 -8.75
C GLU A 65 0.85 -2.27 -8.35
N THR A 66 1.66 -1.66 -7.50
CA THR A 66 1.46 -0.26 -7.09
C THR A 66 1.54 0.68 -8.30
N TYR A 67 2.50 0.46 -9.19
CA TYR A 67 2.63 1.19 -10.45
C TYR A 67 1.39 1.03 -11.32
N ARG A 68 0.90 -0.21 -11.48
CA ARG A 68 -0.31 -0.50 -12.26
C ARG A 68 -1.53 0.22 -11.69
N LEU A 69 -1.77 0.11 -10.39
CA LEU A 69 -2.90 0.75 -9.71
C LEU A 69 -2.82 2.28 -9.82
N LEU A 70 -1.63 2.86 -9.65
CA LEU A 70 -1.45 4.30 -9.79
C LEU A 70 -1.68 4.77 -11.23
N HIS A 71 -1.18 4.01 -12.20
CA HIS A 71 -1.41 4.29 -13.62
C HIS A 71 -2.91 4.26 -13.95
N ASP A 72 -3.63 3.24 -13.48
CA ASP A 72 -5.06 3.12 -13.67
C ASP A 72 -5.81 4.31 -13.04
N TRP A 73 -5.45 4.70 -11.82
CA TRP A 73 -6.00 5.89 -11.15
C TRP A 73 -5.73 7.20 -11.90
N ILE A 74 -4.56 7.36 -12.53
CA ILE A 74 -4.24 8.55 -13.35
C ILE A 74 -5.12 8.61 -14.61
N LEU A 75 -5.50 7.45 -15.16
CA LEU A 75 -6.34 7.35 -16.34
C LEU A 75 -7.85 7.50 -16.05
N GLU A 76 -8.27 7.39 -14.78
CA GLU A 76 -9.66 7.63 -14.39
C GLU A 76 -10.12 9.05 -14.75
N GLU A 77 -11.40 9.17 -15.13
CA GLU A 77 -12.03 10.46 -15.42
C GLU A 77 -12.00 11.37 -14.18
N ASN A 78 -11.82 12.68 -14.40
CA ASN A 78 -11.64 13.65 -13.30
C ASN A 78 -12.82 13.70 -12.32
N GLU A 79 -14.05 13.41 -12.78
CA GLU A 79 -15.25 13.44 -11.94
C GLU A 79 -15.35 12.24 -10.99
N THR A 80 -14.70 11.13 -11.32
CA THR A 80 -14.73 9.89 -10.54
C THR A 80 -13.44 9.62 -9.77
N ARG A 81 -12.38 10.38 -10.05
CA ARG A 81 -11.06 10.17 -9.46
C ARG A 81 -11.04 10.49 -7.97
N ASP A 82 -10.94 9.44 -7.15
CA ASP A 82 -10.87 9.56 -5.70
C ASP A 82 -9.43 9.82 -5.23
N LEU A 83 -9.19 10.99 -4.61
CA LEU A 83 -7.85 11.38 -4.14
C LEU A 83 -7.32 10.46 -3.04
N LEU A 84 -8.19 9.93 -2.17
CA LEU A 84 -7.76 9.03 -1.10
C LEU A 84 -7.20 7.73 -1.68
N THR A 85 -7.86 7.16 -2.69
CA THR A 85 -7.40 5.97 -3.39
C THR A 85 -6.02 6.18 -4.03
N GLY A 86 -5.80 7.32 -4.70
CA GLY A 86 -4.50 7.67 -5.26
C GLY A 86 -3.41 7.79 -4.20
N PHE A 87 -3.70 8.50 -3.11
CA PHE A 87 -2.79 8.65 -1.97
C PHE A 87 -2.41 7.30 -1.35
N LEU A 88 -3.41 6.48 -1.01
CA LEU A 88 -3.19 5.16 -0.42
C LEU A 88 -2.46 4.21 -1.35
N THR A 89 -2.64 4.34 -2.66
CA THR A 89 -1.90 3.55 -3.65
C THR A 89 -0.41 3.88 -3.58
N ILE A 90 -0.04 5.15 -3.49
CA ILE A 90 1.37 5.56 -3.37
C ILE A 90 1.95 5.09 -2.02
N ASP A 91 1.19 5.21 -0.93
CA ASP A 91 1.63 4.79 0.40
C ASP A 91 2.00 3.30 0.48
N ARG A 92 1.42 2.44 -0.38
CA ARG A 92 1.77 1.02 -0.47
C ARG A 92 3.24 0.77 -0.81
N LEU A 93 3.94 1.73 -1.40
CA LEU A 93 5.38 1.63 -1.65
C LEU A 93 6.19 1.55 -0.35
N GLN A 94 5.73 2.23 0.70
CA GLN A 94 6.40 2.23 2.00
C GLN A 94 5.69 1.30 3.00
N TYR A 95 4.37 1.16 2.88
CA TYR A 95 3.53 0.38 3.78
C TYR A 95 2.70 -0.63 2.97
N PRO A 96 3.29 -1.76 2.51
CA PRO A 96 2.58 -2.74 1.68
C PRO A 96 1.30 -3.28 2.35
N ASP A 97 1.30 -3.41 3.67
CA ASP A 97 0.20 -3.95 4.49
C ASP A 97 -0.79 -2.88 4.98
N ILE A 98 -0.84 -1.72 4.32
CA ILE A 98 -1.70 -0.61 4.72
C ILE A 98 -3.18 -1.04 4.79
N ASN A 99 -3.81 -0.82 5.95
CA ASN A 99 -5.23 -1.14 6.14
C ASN A 99 -6.13 -0.04 5.55
N VAL A 100 -6.37 -0.14 4.24
CA VAL A 100 -7.20 0.80 3.46
C VAL A 100 -8.58 0.99 4.09
N LEU A 101 -9.27 -0.10 4.44
CA LEU A 101 -10.61 -0.04 5.02
C LEU A 101 -10.63 0.68 6.38
N GLY A 102 -9.60 0.46 7.19
CA GLY A 102 -9.43 1.14 8.47
C GLY A 102 -9.24 2.65 8.32
N ILE A 103 -8.47 3.07 7.30
CA ILE A 103 -8.24 4.50 7.02
C ILE A 103 -9.53 5.13 6.50
N GLN A 104 -10.21 4.49 5.55
CA GLN A 104 -11.50 4.96 5.03
C GLN A 104 -12.54 5.11 6.16
N ALA A 105 -12.64 4.13 7.06
CA ALA A 105 -13.56 4.19 8.19
C ALA A 105 -13.24 5.36 9.15
N LYS A 106 -11.95 5.62 9.40
CA LYS A 106 -11.51 6.78 10.20
C LYS A 106 -11.87 8.10 9.53
N LEU A 107 -11.59 8.25 8.23
CA LEU A 107 -11.90 9.46 7.49
C LEU A 107 -13.40 9.74 7.45
N GLU A 108 -14.21 8.71 7.21
CA GLU A 108 -15.67 8.83 7.21
C GLU A 108 -16.24 9.22 8.59
N ASN A 109 -15.63 8.75 9.68
CA ASN A 109 -16.00 9.18 11.03
C ASN A 109 -15.70 10.69 11.23
N ILE A 110 -14.52 11.15 10.82
CA ILE A 110 -14.13 12.57 10.89
C ILE A 110 -15.11 13.42 10.07
N ARG A 111 -15.38 13.00 8.83
CA ARG A 111 -16.34 13.65 7.94
C ARG A 111 -17.73 13.76 8.56
N LYS A 112 -18.27 12.67 9.14
CA LYS A 112 -19.58 12.66 9.78
C LYS A 112 -19.65 13.62 10.97
N LYS A 113 -18.61 13.66 11.80
CA LYS A 113 -18.54 14.58 12.95
C LYS A 113 -18.54 16.04 12.49
N ILE A 114 -17.73 16.38 11.49
CA ILE A 114 -17.71 17.73 10.91
C ILE A 114 -19.08 18.08 10.31
N TRP A 115 -19.69 17.15 9.57
CA TRP A 115 -20.99 17.36 8.93
C TRP A 115 -22.10 17.73 9.92
N LEU A 116 -22.10 17.13 11.12
CA LEU A 116 -23.09 17.42 12.15
C LEU A 116 -23.00 18.86 12.69
N GLU A 117 -21.82 19.47 12.65
CA GLU A 117 -21.57 20.84 13.12
C GLU A 117 -21.75 21.89 12.02
N LEU A 118 -21.77 21.47 10.75
CA LEU A 118 -21.97 22.37 9.62
C LEU A 118 -23.46 22.70 9.44
N ASN A 119 -23.76 24.00 9.34
CA ASN A 119 -25.08 24.51 8.98
C ASN A 119 -24.99 25.46 7.77
N ASN A 120 -26.07 25.53 6.99
CA ASN A 120 -26.24 26.42 5.84
C ASN A 120 -26.18 27.91 6.20
N SER A 121 -26.48 28.28 7.44
CA SER A 121 -26.42 29.66 7.92
C SER A 121 -25.00 30.14 8.22
N LEU A 122 -24.00 29.25 8.24
CA LEU A 122 -22.62 29.62 8.57
C LEU A 122 -21.94 30.33 7.40
N THR A 123 -21.16 31.34 7.74
CA THR A 123 -20.20 31.99 6.83
C THR A 123 -19.07 31.02 6.45
N LEU A 124 -18.38 31.32 5.34
CA LEU A 124 -17.22 30.51 4.92
C LEU A 124 -16.11 30.47 5.98
N LEU A 125 -15.90 31.56 6.71
CA LEU A 125 -14.92 31.62 7.79
C LEU A 125 -15.31 30.67 8.93
N GLU A 126 -16.56 30.67 9.36
CA GLU A 126 -17.04 29.76 10.42
C GLU A 126 -16.95 28.30 10.00
N LYS A 127 -17.34 27.96 8.76
CA LYS A 127 -17.18 26.61 8.21
C LYS A 127 -15.72 26.16 8.23
N THR A 128 -14.80 27.05 7.84
CA THR A 128 -13.36 26.76 7.85
C THR A 128 -12.83 26.57 9.28
N THR A 129 -13.28 27.39 10.23
CA THR A 129 -12.93 27.26 11.65
C THR A 129 -13.39 25.94 12.23
N ILE A 130 -14.60 25.47 11.92
CA ILE A 130 -15.11 24.16 12.34
C ILE A 130 -14.22 23.05 11.79
N VAL A 131 -13.94 23.05 10.48
CA VAL A 131 -13.08 22.03 9.87
C VAL A 131 -11.71 21.99 10.53
N ASN A 132 -11.06 23.14 10.71
CA ASN A 132 -9.76 23.24 11.38
C ASN A 132 -9.80 22.75 12.82
N HIS A 133 -10.85 23.08 13.58
CA HIS A 133 -11.02 22.59 14.94
C HIS A 133 -11.07 21.06 14.99
N PHE A 134 -11.85 20.43 14.12
CA PHE A 134 -11.89 18.97 14.09
C PHE A 134 -10.57 18.35 13.66
N LEU A 135 -9.90 18.89 12.64
CA LEU A 135 -8.64 18.34 12.16
C LEU A 135 -7.52 18.49 13.18
N PHE A 136 -7.32 19.69 13.72
CA PHE A 136 -6.12 20.02 14.50
C PHE A 136 -6.34 19.96 16.02
N ASN A 137 -7.55 20.23 16.52
CA ASN A 137 -7.82 20.21 17.97
C ASN A 137 -8.47 18.90 18.45
N VAL A 138 -9.37 18.31 17.66
CA VAL A 138 -10.08 17.07 18.05
C VAL A 138 -9.31 15.82 17.60
N ASN A 139 -8.81 15.80 16.38
CA ASN A 139 -8.03 14.66 15.85
C ASN A 139 -6.52 14.85 15.99
N GLU A 140 -6.07 15.98 16.54
CA GLU A 140 -4.66 16.26 16.86
C GLU A 140 -3.70 16.09 15.68
N PHE A 141 -4.19 16.28 14.44
CA PHE A 141 -3.30 16.26 13.29
C PHE A 141 -2.28 17.38 13.43
N ALA A 142 -1.02 17.04 13.22
CA ALA A 142 0.08 17.97 13.32
C ALA A 142 1.19 17.54 12.37
N ILE A 143 2.05 18.50 12.02
CA ILE A 143 3.26 18.20 11.25
C ILE A 143 4.16 17.30 12.10
N ASN A 144 4.64 16.21 11.49
CA ASN A 144 5.60 15.33 12.15
C ASN A 144 7.00 15.95 12.13
N PHE A 145 7.29 16.85 13.08
CA PHE A 145 8.62 17.48 13.22
C PHE A 145 9.74 16.50 13.59
N LYS A 146 9.40 15.30 14.08
CA LYS A 146 10.40 14.27 14.43
C LYS A 146 10.89 13.51 13.20
N ASN A 147 10.08 13.46 12.15
CA ASN A 147 10.44 12.76 10.94
C ASN A 147 9.90 13.52 9.72
N VAL A 148 10.38 14.75 9.54
CA VAL A 148 9.94 15.68 8.48
C VAL A 148 10.18 15.12 7.06
N HIS A 149 11.11 14.17 6.95
CA HIS A 149 11.47 13.50 5.70
C HIS A 149 10.94 12.06 5.62
N SER A 150 10.21 11.59 6.64
CA SER A 150 9.33 10.44 6.40
C SER A 150 8.35 10.89 5.32
N PRO A 151 8.11 10.07 4.28
CA PRO A 151 6.95 10.25 3.44
C PRO A 151 5.68 10.39 4.29
#